data_AF-A0A352XPC9-F1
#
_entry.id   AF-A0A352XPC9-F1
#
_cell.length_a   1.000
_cell.length_b   1.000
_cell.length_c   1.000
_cell.angle_alpha   90.00
_cell.angle_beta   90.00
_cell.angle_gamma   90.00
#
_symmetry.space_group_name_H-M   'P 1'
#
loop_
_entity.id
_entity.type
_entity.pdbx_description
1 polymer ?
#
loop_
_entity_poly.entity_id
_entity_poly.type
_entity_poly.pdbx_seq_one_letter_code
_entity_poly.pdbx_strand_id
1 'polypeptide(L)'
;MKSYRHIPIRDLSGEELKTLSDTMKLSLSREDMEVVQGIYREWNREPTDVEMEVIAQTWSEHCKHRIFAATITHESATGTEIINSLFKTYIKNPSERIMEKKPGFVLSCFHDNAGFIRLDDKKAVCLKVETHNHPSAIEPYAGANTGIGGVVRDILGAGKGANPIANVDVFCFGAP
;
A
#
# COMPACT_ATOMS: atom_id res chain seq x y z
N MET A 1 34.63 0.05 7.57
CA MET A 1 33.75 -0.37 8.68
C MET A 1 32.39 -0.70 8.05
N LYS A 2 31.85 -1.92 8.21
CA LYS A 2 30.52 -2.24 7.67
C LYS A 2 29.46 -1.58 8.55
N SER A 3 28.50 -0.86 7.96
CA SER A 3 27.50 -0.05 8.65
C SER A 3 26.20 -0.80 8.98
N TYR A 4 26.16 -2.11 8.79
CA TYR A 4 24.97 -2.95 8.93
C TYR A 4 25.27 -4.15 9.84
N ARG A 5 24.22 -4.74 10.41
CA ARG A 5 24.30 -5.90 11.33
C ARG A 5 23.56 -7.09 10.74
N HIS A 6 24.05 -8.29 11.00
CA HIS A 6 23.31 -9.52 10.71
C HIS A 6 22.36 -9.83 11.85
N ILE A 7 21.13 -10.21 11.51
CA ILE A 7 20.07 -10.52 12.47
C ILE A 7 19.89 -12.04 12.48
N PRO A 8 20.25 -12.73 13.58
CA PRO A 8 20.21 -14.18 13.64
C PRO A 8 18.78 -14.68 13.78
N ILE A 9 18.10 -14.94 12.66
CA ILE A 9 16.72 -15.42 12.66
C ILE A 9 16.63 -16.92 12.36
N ARG A 10 17.63 -17.52 11.70
CA ARG A 10 17.50 -18.87 11.14
C ARG A 10 17.23 -19.96 12.17
N ASP A 11 17.73 -19.81 13.39
CA ASP A 11 17.61 -20.85 14.43
C ASP A 11 16.61 -20.49 15.54
N LEU A 12 15.92 -19.35 15.41
CA LEU A 12 14.91 -18.92 16.38
C LEU A 12 13.64 -19.76 16.30
N SER A 13 13.02 -20.02 17.44
CA SER A 13 11.65 -20.51 17.53
C SER A 13 10.63 -19.45 17.10
N GLY A 14 9.39 -19.85 16.84
CA GLY A 14 8.31 -18.92 16.46
C GLY A 14 8.07 -17.79 17.48
N GLU A 15 8.20 -18.08 18.77
CA GLU A 15 8.04 -17.08 19.83
C GLU A 15 9.24 -16.12 19.91
N GLU A 16 10.46 -16.62 19.68
CA GLU A 16 11.66 -15.78 19.59
C GLU A 16 11.62 -14.88 18.35
N LEU A 17 11.13 -15.38 17.21
CA LEU A 17 10.88 -14.57 16.01
C LEU A 17 9.89 -13.43 16.28
N LYS A 18 8.78 -13.73 16.97
CA LYS A 18 7.80 -12.70 17.33
C LYS A 18 8.39 -11.66 18.27
N THR A 19 9.11 -12.11 19.29
CA THR A 19 9.80 -11.23 20.26
C THR A 19 10.82 -10.32 19.57
N LEU A 20 11.58 -10.87 18.61
CA LEU A 20 12.53 -10.10 17.80
C LEU A 20 11.81 -9.03 16.97
N SER A 21 10.71 -9.39 16.28
CA SER A 21 9.89 -8.45 15.51
C SER A 21 9.41 -7.27 16.38
N ASP A 22 8.93 -7.56 17.60
CA ASP A 22 8.44 -6.53 18.53
C ASP A 22 9.56 -5.64 19.09
N THR A 23 10.74 -6.22 19.30
CA THR A 23 11.93 -5.50 19.78
C THR A 23 12.45 -4.56 18.71
N MET A 24 12.52 -5.03 17.47
CA MET A 24 12.97 -4.26 16.31
C MET A 24 11.90 -3.34 15.71
N LYS A 25 10.65 -3.41 16.19
CA LYS A 25 9.49 -2.64 15.68
C LYS A 25 9.15 -2.91 14.21
N LEU A 26 9.41 -4.13 13.75
CA LEU A 26 9.14 -4.55 12.37
C LEU A 26 7.64 -4.66 12.07
N SER A 27 6.80 -4.81 13.09
CA SER A 27 5.35 -4.99 12.95
C SER A 27 4.95 -6.20 12.08
N LEU A 28 5.85 -7.17 11.92
CA LEU A 28 5.60 -8.44 11.24
C LEU A 28 4.97 -9.42 12.23
N SER A 29 3.95 -10.15 11.79
CA SER A 29 3.35 -11.21 12.59
C SER A 29 4.33 -12.37 12.78
N ARG A 30 3.99 -13.31 13.66
CA ARG A 30 4.79 -14.53 13.84
C ARG A 30 4.88 -15.31 12.51
N GLU A 31 3.76 -15.45 11.83
CA GLU A 31 3.65 -16.16 10.54
C GLU A 31 4.46 -15.45 9.46
N ASP A 32 4.41 -14.11 9.39
CA ASP A 32 5.22 -13.35 8.45
C ASP A 32 6.72 -13.59 8.72
N MET A 33 7.15 -13.58 9.98
CA MET A 33 8.54 -13.85 10.37
C MET A 33 8.97 -15.30 10.09
N GLU A 34 8.09 -16.29 10.27
CA GLU A 34 8.37 -17.69 9.94
C GLU A 34 8.59 -17.87 8.43
N VAL A 35 7.84 -17.17 7.58
CA VAL A 35 8.06 -17.16 6.13
C VAL A 35 9.42 -16.54 5.79
N VAL A 36 9.75 -15.40 6.40
CA VAL A 36 11.05 -14.73 6.20
C VAL A 36 12.19 -15.66 6.65
N GLN A 37 12.07 -16.29 7.81
CA GLN A 37 13.02 -17.27 8.30
C GLN A 37 13.22 -18.43 7.31
N GLY A 38 12.14 -18.94 6.72
CA GLY A 38 12.19 -19.97 5.68
C GLY A 38 13.06 -19.57 4.49
N ILE A 39 12.87 -18.36 3.97
CA ILE A 39 13.66 -17.80 2.84
C ILE A 39 15.16 -17.74 3.20
N TYR A 40 15.50 -17.24 4.40
CA TYR A 40 16.90 -17.10 4.81
C TYR A 40 17.57 -18.42 5.19
N ARG A 41 16.79 -19.42 5.66
CA ARG A 41 17.25 -20.80 5.80
C ARG A 41 17.60 -21.41 4.44
N GLU A 42 16.74 -21.23 3.43
CA GLU A 42 16.99 -21.69 2.06
C GLU A 42 18.25 -21.06 1.46
N TRP A 43 18.44 -19.75 1.68
CA TRP A 43 19.64 -19.04 1.21
C TRP A 43 20.89 -19.29 2.06
N ASN A 44 20.77 -20.08 3.13
CA ASN A 44 21.85 -20.42 4.04
C ASN A 44 22.64 -19.19 4.56
N ARG A 45 21.95 -18.09 4.88
CA ARG A 45 22.54 -16.88 5.45
C ARG A 45 21.57 -16.12 6.34
N GLU A 46 22.10 -15.30 7.24
CA GLU A 46 21.26 -14.36 7.98
C GLU A 46 20.91 -13.12 7.15
N PRO A 47 19.71 -12.55 7.34
CA PRO A 47 19.41 -11.21 6.86
C PRO A 47 20.30 -10.16 7.53
N THR A 48 20.47 -9.05 6.85
CA THR A 48 20.91 -7.80 7.47
C THR A 48 19.74 -7.06 8.11
N ASP A 49 20.02 -6.18 9.06
CA ASP A 49 19.05 -5.22 9.60
C ASP A 49 18.34 -4.42 8.50
N VAL A 50 19.08 -3.99 7.47
CA VAL A 50 18.53 -3.31 6.30
C VAL A 50 17.52 -4.18 5.53
N GLU A 51 17.86 -5.45 5.28
CA GLU A 51 16.95 -6.38 4.60
C GLU A 51 15.67 -6.63 5.40
N MET A 52 15.79 -6.77 6.73
CA MET A 52 14.62 -6.92 7.62
C MET A 52 13.71 -5.70 7.56
N GLU A 53 14.27 -4.48 7.57
CA GLU A 53 13.49 -3.25 7.48
C GLU A 53 12.77 -3.13 6.14
N VAL A 54 13.45 -3.45 5.02
CA VAL A 54 12.83 -3.45 3.69
C VAL A 54 11.64 -4.42 3.63
N ILE A 55 11.78 -5.62 4.19
CA ILE A 55 10.69 -6.60 4.27
C ILE A 55 9.54 -6.05 5.11
N ALA A 56 9.82 -5.53 6.31
CA ALA A 56 8.83 -4.96 7.20
C ALA A 56 8.00 -3.86 6.54
N GLN A 57 8.66 -2.91 5.86
CA GLN A 57 7.97 -1.82 5.16
C GLN A 57 7.13 -2.35 3.99
N THR A 58 7.70 -3.22 3.15
CA THR A 58 7.01 -3.72 1.95
C THR A 58 5.86 -4.67 2.22
N TRP A 59 5.86 -5.36 3.37
CA TRP A 59 4.82 -6.30 3.78
C TRP A 59 3.78 -5.68 4.74
N SER A 60 3.98 -4.42 5.14
CA SER A 60 3.03 -3.67 5.95
C SER A 60 1.65 -3.58 5.29
N GLU A 61 0.61 -3.37 6.11
CA GLU A 61 -0.75 -3.19 5.59
C GLU A 61 -0.84 -2.00 4.63
N HIS A 62 -0.16 -0.89 4.97
CA HIS A 62 -0.14 0.32 4.16
C HIS A 62 0.45 0.09 2.76
N CYS A 63 1.46 -0.77 2.62
CA CYS A 63 2.06 -1.06 1.31
C CYS A 63 1.34 -2.21 0.59
N LYS A 64 1.05 -3.30 1.29
CA LYS A 64 0.55 -4.53 0.67
C LYS A 64 -0.96 -4.55 0.48
N HIS A 65 -1.70 -3.73 1.24
CA HIS A 65 -3.16 -3.67 1.22
C HIS A 65 -3.80 -5.05 1.47
N ARG A 66 -3.42 -5.73 2.56
CA ARG A 66 -3.84 -7.12 2.82
C ARG A 66 -5.35 -7.18 3.03
N ILE A 67 -5.95 -6.19 3.69
CA ILE A 67 -7.41 -6.11 3.91
C ILE A 67 -8.14 -6.04 2.56
N PHE A 68 -7.67 -5.20 1.63
CA PHE A 68 -8.28 -5.07 0.31
C PHE A 68 -8.15 -6.33 -0.55
N ALA A 69 -7.13 -7.16 -0.29
CA ALA A 69 -6.90 -8.43 -0.96
C ALA A 69 -7.56 -9.64 -0.25
N ALA A 70 -7.96 -9.49 1.00
CA ALA A 70 -8.45 -10.58 1.84
C ALA A 70 -9.79 -11.16 1.37
N THR A 71 -10.05 -12.41 1.77
CA THR A 71 -11.41 -12.97 1.77
C THR A 71 -12.07 -12.62 3.09
N ILE A 72 -13.23 -11.98 3.04
CA ILE A 72 -13.95 -11.48 4.21
C ILE A 72 -15.27 -12.23 4.32
N THR A 73 -15.52 -12.85 5.47
CA THR A 73 -16.87 -13.35 5.82
C THR A 73 -17.58 -12.24 6.60
N HIS A 74 -18.70 -11.75 6.08
CA HIS A 74 -19.47 -10.68 6.68
C HIS A 74 -20.83 -11.21 7.14
N GLU A 75 -21.11 -11.09 8.44
CA GLU A 75 -22.36 -11.52 9.05
C GLU A 75 -23.23 -10.31 9.35
N SER A 76 -24.48 -10.34 8.87
CA SER A 76 -25.45 -9.27 9.02
C SER A 76 -26.80 -9.82 9.49
N ALA A 77 -27.71 -8.94 9.89
CA ALA A 77 -29.09 -9.32 10.24
C ALA A 77 -29.83 -10.01 9.07
N THR A 78 -29.37 -9.81 7.83
CA THR A 78 -29.95 -10.40 6.62
C THR A 78 -29.27 -11.69 6.16
N GLY A 79 -28.21 -12.13 6.85
CA GLY A 79 -27.46 -13.35 6.54
C GLY A 79 -25.95 -13.15 6.45
N THR A 80 -25.26 -14.21 6.04
CA THR A 80 -23.80 -14.25 5.87
C THR A 80 -23.42 -14.15 4.40
N GLU A 81 -22.47 -13.27 4.07
CA GLU A 81 -21.87 -13.15 2.74
C GLU A 81 -20.35 -13.34 2.79
N ILE A 82 -19.78 -13.83 1.68
CA ILE A 82 -18.34 -13.99 1.52
C ILE A 82 -17.89 -13.04 0.40
N ILE A 83 -17.03 -12.09 0.75
CA ILE A 83 -16.46 -11.11 -0.17
C ILE A 83 -15.01 -11.54 -0.47
N ASN A 84 -14.74 -11.90 -1.73
CA ASN A 84 -13.39 -12.24 -2.17
C ASN A 84 -12.67 -10.98 -2.69
N SER A 85 -11.86 -10.35 -1.84
CA SER A 85 -11.15 -9.09 -2.08
C SER A 85 -12.09 -7.90 -2.31
N LEU A 86 -12.03 -6.92 -1.40
CA LEU A 86 -12.72 -5.64 -1.58
C LEU A 86 -12.26 -4.93 -2.84
N PHE A 87 -10.96 -4.98 -3.15
CA PHE A 87 -10.40 -4.39 -4.36
C PHE A 87 -11.00 -5.03 -5.62
N LYS A 88 -10.99 -6.36 -5.72
CA LYS A 88 -11.54 -7.05 -6.91
C LYS A 88 -13.04 -6.79 -7.06
N THR A 89 -13.77 -6.91 -5.95
CA THR A 89 -15.24 -6.88 -5.93
C THR A 89 -15.79 -5.48 -6.17
N TYR A 90 -15.31 -4.49 -5.41
CA TYR A 90 -15.94 -3.16 -5.38
C TYR A 90 -15.17 -2.08 -6.14
N ILE A 91 -13.93 -2.34 -6.55
CA ILE A 91 -13.11 -1.35 -7.29
C ILE A 91 -12.86 -1.85 -8.72
N LYS A 92 -12.18 -2.98 -8.87
CA LYS A 92 -11.77 -3.50 -10.19
C LYS A 92 -12.96 -3.90 -11.06
N ASN A 93 -13.91 -4.66 -10.54
CA ASN A 93 -15.06 -5.12 -11.31
C ASN A 93 -15.93 -3.95 -11.85
N PRO A 94 -16.33 -2.94 -11.04
CA PRO A 94 -17.00 -1.76 -11.56
C PRO A 94 -16.18 -1.00 -12.60
N SER A 95 -14.86 -0.86 -12.40
CA SER A 95 -13.98 -0.23 -13.39
C SER A 95 -13.94 -1.01 -14.71
N GLU A 96 -13.87 -2.34 -14.68
CA GLU A 96 -13.92 -3.20 -15.87
C GLU A 96 -15.23 -3.02 -16.64
N ARG A 97 -16.36 -2.99 -15.94
CA ARG A 97 -17.67 -2.71 -16.56
C ARG A 97 -17.75 -1.33 -17.21
N ILE A 98 -17.06 -0.33 -16.67
CA ILE A 98 -16.95 1.00 -17.29
C ILE A 98 -16.10 0.91 -18.56
N MET A 99 -14.97 0.19 -18.52
CA MET A 99 -14.10 -0.02 -19.67
C MET A 99 -14.80 -0.77 -20.81
N GLU A 100 -15.61 -1.77 -20.49
CA GLU A 100 -16.44 -2.49 -21.46
C GLU A 100 -17.51 -1.59 -22.10
N LYS A 101 -18.22 -0.80 -21.28
CA LYS A 101 -19.27 0.11 -21.76
C LYS A 101 -18.74 1.32 -22.54
N LYS A 102 -17.49 1.73 -22.27
CA LYS A 102 -16.85 2.88 -22.90
C LYS A 102 -15.42 2.53 -23.34
N PRO A 103 -15.27 1.72 -24.41
CA PRO A 103 -13.96 1.31 -24.90
C PRO A 103 -13.06 2.52 -25.18
N GLY A 104 -11.85 2.49 -24.64
CA GLY A 104 -10.87 3.56 -24.79
C GLY A 104 -11.08 4.78 -23.87
N PHE A 105 -12.15 4.85 -23.07
CA PHE A 105 -12.33 5.95 -22.14
C PHE A 105 -11.28 5.95 -21.01
N VAL A 106 -11.03 4.78 -20.40
CA VAL A 106 -9.92 4.59 -19.47
C VAL A 106 -8.69 4.17 -20.25
N LEU A 107 -7.60 4.91 -20.11
CA LEU A 107 -6.34 4.65 -20.81
C LEU A 107 -5.36 3.83 -19.96
N SER A 108 -5.43 3.99 -18.64
CA SER A 108 -4.59 3.28 -17.67
C SER A 108 -5.28 3.28 -16.30
N CYS A 109 -5.30 2.12 -15.64
CA CYS A 109 -5.72 1.96 -14.25
C CYS A 109 -5.06 0.72 -13.63
N PHE A 110 -4.82 0.76 -12.32
CA PHE A 110 -4.34 -0.38 -11.48
C PHE A 110 -2.92 -0.91 -11.76
N HIS A 111 -2.11 -0.26 -12.59
CA HIS A 111 -0.74 -0.72 -12.90
C HIS A 111 0.31 0.40 -12.87
N ASP A 112 -0.05 1.58 -12.36
CA ASP A 112 0.80 2.77 -12.30
C ASP A 112 0.42 3.60 -11.06
N ASN A 113 1.19 4.66 -10.76
CA ASN A 113 0.98 5.52 -9.60
C ASN A 113 -0.32 6.33 -9.67
N ALA A 114 -0.87 6.55 -10.87
CA ALA A 114 -2.11 7.30 -11.13
C ALA A 114 -2.91 6.68 -12.28
N GLY A 115 -4.20 7.02 -12.37
CA GLY A 115 -5.07 6.58 -13.47
C GLY A 115 -5.18 7.63 -14.57
N PHE A 116 -5.35 7.19 -15.81
CA PHE A 116 -5.56 8.08 -16.97
C PHE A 116 -6.92 7.85 -17.61
N ILE A 117 -7.65 8.95 -17.85
CA ILE A 117 -8.91 8.96 -18.57
C ILE A 117 -8.75 9.85 -19.81
N ARG A 118 -9.24 9.39 -20.97
CA ARG A 118 -9.21 10.17 -22.20
C ARG A 118 -10.11 11.39 -22.09
N LEU A 119 -9.59 12.56 -22.47
CA LEU A 119 -10.36 13.78 -22.60
C LEU A 119 -10.73 14.03 -24.06
N ASP A 120 -9.75 13.96 -24.95
CA ASP A 120 -9.89 14.10 -26.40
C ASP A 120 -8.82 13.24 -27.12
N ASP A 121 -8.69 13.36 -28.44
CA ASP A 121 -7.73 12.57 -29.23
C ASP A 121 -6.25 12.87 -28.92
N LYS A 122 -5.97 13.99 -28.24
CA LYS A 122 -4.61 14.49 -27.95
C LYS A 122 -4.31 14.63 -26.46
N LYS A 123 -5.32 14.54 -25.59
CA LYS A 123 -5.18 14.78 -24.15
C LYS A 123 -5.87 13.72 -23.30
N ALA A 124 -5.28 13.49 -22.13
CA ALA A 124 -5.82 12.68 -21.07
C ALA A 124 -5.78 13.45 -19.75
N VAL A 125 -6.68 13.11 -18.83
CA VAL A 125 -6.65 13.56 -17.45
C VAL A 125 -5.98 12.48 -16.62
N CYS A 126 -4.90 12.85 -15.92
CA CYS A 126 -4.22 12.02 -14.94
C CYS A 126 -4.81 12.32 -13.55
N LEU A 127 -5.28 11.30 -12.84
CA LEU A 127 -6.00 11.43 -11.58
C LEU A 127 -5.37 10.53 -10.52
N LYS A 128 -5.10 11.11 -9.35
CA LYS A 128 -4.69 10.41 -8.14
C LYS A 128 -5.28 11.11 -6.92
N VAL A 129 -5.64 10.32 -5.92
CA VAL A 129 -6.06 10.78 -4.60
C VAL A 129 -5.29 9.96 -3.58
N GLU A 130 -4.75 10.64 -2.56
CA GLU A 130 -4.06 10.03 -1.43
C GLU A 130 -4.58 10.63 -0.12
N THR A 131 -4.18 10.03 0.99
CA THR A 131 -4.49 10.54 2.33
C THR A 131 -3.20 10.56 3.15
N HIS A 132 -3.10 11.47 4.11
CA HIS A 132 -1.95 11.52 5.02
C HIS A 132 -2.35 11.63 6.49
N ASN A 133 -3.33 10.80 6.88
CA ASN A 133 -4.07 10.95 8.13
C ASN A 133 -3.20 10.85 9.40
N HIS A 134 -2.40 9.79 9.53
CA HIS A 134 -1.65 9.55 10.77
C HIS A 134 -0.57 10.62 11.02
N PRO A 135 0.28 11.00 10.03
CA PRO A 135 1.22 12.11 10.23
C PRO A 135 0.53 13.44 10.49
N SER A 136 -0.54 13.78 9.76
CA SER A 136 -1.31 15.02 9.99
C SER A 136 -1.98 15.08 11.36
N ALA A 137 -2.27 13.95 12.00
CA ALA A 137 -2.80 13.92 13.37
C ALA A 137 -1.72 14.23 14.42
N ILE A 138 -0.44 13.93 14.13
CA ILE A 138 0.69 14.17 15.04
C ILE A 138 1.27 15.57 14.82
N GLU A 139 1.53 15.93 13.57
CA GLU A 139 2.05 17.22 13.16
C GLU A 139 1.27 17.68 11.92
N PRO A 140 0.29 18.60 12.08
CA PRO A 140 -0.65 18.93 11.01
C PRO A 140 -0.02 19.60 9.79
N TYR A 141 0.95 20.51 9.99
CA TYR A 141 1.43 21.37 8.90
C TYR A 141 2.31 20.59 7.92
N ALA A 142 3.38 19.98 8.42
CA ALA A 142 4.26 19.11 7.64
C ALA A 142 3.53 17.84 7.19
N GLY A 143 2.62 17.27 8.00
CA GLY A 143 1.78 16.16 7.59
C GLY A 143 0.93 16.49 6.36
N ALA A 144 0.19 17.61 6.37
CA ALA A 144 -0.58 18.03 5.21
C ALA A 144 0.32 18.36 4.00
N ASN A 145 1.42 19.09 4.22
CA ASN A 145 2.33 19.51 3.15
C ASN A 145 3.01 18.32 2.44
N THR A 146 3.43 17.31 3.19
CA THR A 146 4.03 16.10 2.62
C THR A 146 3.00 15.23 1.89
N GLY A 147 1.73 15.26 2.32
CA GLY A 147 0.61 14.61 1.63
C GLY A 147 0.36 15.22 0.25
N ILE A 148 0.27 16.55 0.18
CA ILE A 148 0.16 17.29 -1.10
C ILE A 148 1.38 17.00 -1.98
N GLY A 149 2.58 17.04 -1.41
CA GLY A 149 3.80 16.72 -2.14
C GLY A 149 3.83 15.30 -2.69
N GLY A 150 3.29 14.32 -1.97
CA GLY A 150 3.17 12.92 -2.39
C GLY A 150 2.31 12.77 -3.63
N VAL A 151 1.05 13.21 -3.56
CA VAL A 151 0.12 13.10 -4.68
C VAL A 151 0.59 13.85 -5.93
N VAL A 152 1.26 15.00 -5.77
CA VAL A 152 1.86 15.73 -6.92
C VAL A 152 2.98 14.90 -7.57
N ARG A 153 3.84 14.25 -6.77
CA ARG A 153 4.89 13.37 -7.31
C ARG A 153 4.32 12.15 -8.03
N ASP A 154 3.19 11.61 -7.59
CA ASP A 154 2.54 10.51 -8.31
C ASP A 154 2.10 10.93 -9.71
N ILE A 155 1.51 12.12 -9.85
CA ILE A 155 1.13 12.66 -11.17
C ILE A 155 2.37 12.85 -12.05
N LEU A 156 3.46 13.38 -11.48
CA LEU A 156 4.73 13.56 -12.21
C LEU A 156 5.38 12.22 -12.58
N GLY A 157 5.21 11.18 -11.77
CA GLY A 157 5.78 9.85 -11.97
C GLY A 157 4.94 8.91 -12.84
N ALA A 158 3.68 9.25 -13.11
CA ALA A 158 2.78 8.41 -13.89
C ALA A 158 3.12 8.43 -15.40
N GLY A 159 3.09 7.26 -16.03
CA GLY A 159 3.44 7.10 -17.46
C GLY A 159 4.87 7.55 -17.77
N LYS A 160 5.01 8.51 -18.69
CA LYS A 160 6.29 9.17 -19.01
C LYS A 160 6.38 10.59 -18.43
N GLY A 161 5.53 10.88 -17.43
CA GLY A 161 5.31 12.19 -16.86
C GLY A 161 4.01 12.82 -17.32
N ALA A 162 3.22 13.31 -16.37
CA ALA A 162 2.07 14.17 -16.59
C ALA A 162 2.27 15.53 -15.91
N ASN A 163 1.59 16.56 -16.42
CA ASN A 163 1.67 17.91 -15.86
C ASN A 163 0.59 18.10 -14.76
N PRO A 164 0.95 18.33 -13.49
CA PRO A 164 -0.02 18.68 -12.45
C PRO A 164 -0.62 20.05 -12.74
N ILE A 165 -1.96 20.13 -12.80
CA ILE A 165 -2.69 21.37 -13.14
C ILE A 165 -3.64 21.87 -12.05
N ALA A 166 -4.04 20.99 -11.13
CA ALA A 166 -4.95 21.30 -10.03
C ALA A 166 -4.81 20.28 -8.90
N ASN A 167 -5.07 20.70 -7.67
CA ASN A 167 -5.22 19.86 -6.48
C ASN A 167 -6.53 20.21 -5.77
N VAL A 168 -7.11 19.23 -5.08
CA VAL A 168 -8.30 19.40 -4.25
C VAL A 168 -8.04 18.75 -2.90
N ASP A 169 -8.19 19.52 -1.83
CA ASP A 169 -7.96 19.05 -0.47
C ASP A 169 -9.29 18.77 0.24
N VAL A 170 -9.30 17.73 1.07
CA VAL A 170 -10.47 17.32 1.87
C VAL A 170 -10.02 17.08 3.30
N PHE A 171 -10.65 17.78 4.25
CA PHE A 171 -10.37 17.64 5.68
C PHE A 171 -11.60 17.17 6.45
N CYS A 172 -11.38 16.23 7.37
CA CYS A 172 -12.39 15.72 8.28
C CYS A 172 -11.85 15.85 9.72
N PHE A 173 -12.44 16.72 10.53
CA PHE A 173 -12.01 16.99 11.91
C PHE A 173 -13.11 16.63 12.92
N GLY A 174 -12.74 16.64 14.21
CA GLY A 174 -13.71 16.65 15.30
C GLY A 174 -14.52 17.95 15.34
N ALA A 175 -15.48 18.03 16.26
CA ALA A 175 -16.31 19.23 16.43
C ALA A 175 -15.45 20.48 16.74
N PRO A 176 -15.80 21.64 16.19
CA PRO A 176 -15.11 22.91 16.45
C PRO A 176 -15.36 23.43 17.88
#